data_AF-A0A0P7GQ27-F1
#
_entry.id   AF-A0A0P7GQ27-F1
#
_cell.length_a   1.000
_cell.length_b   1.000
_cell.length_c   1.000
_cell.angle_alpha   90.00
_cell.angle_beta   90.00
_cell.angle_gamma   90.00
#
_symmetry.space_group_name_H-M   'P 1'
#
loop_
_entity.id
_entity.type
_entity.pdbx_description
1 polymer ?
#
loop_
_entity_poly.entity_id
_entity_poly.type
_entity_poly.pdbx_seq_one_letter_code
_entity_poly.pdbx_strand_id
1 'polypeptide(L)'
;MRETRKIADVANQYYVPVAMHNVASPIATVAAAHVGAAVPNSLAVEYHSYELGWWEELVEEDVIVDGSIEVPEQPGLGVTLDLDTVEEHLVEGEELFDPV
;
A
#
# COMPACT_ATOMS: atom_id res chain seq x y z
N MET A 1 -3.77 -6.35 -7.43
CA MET A 1 -2.41 -6.94 -7.56
C MET A 1 -2.17 -7.66 -8.89
N ARG A 2 -2.94 -8.70 -9.28
CA ARG A 2 -2.68 -9.50 -10.50
C ARG A 2 -2.56 -8.70 -11.81
N GLU A 3 -3.48 -7.78 -12.07
CA GLU A 3 -3.46 -7.02 -13.33
C GLU A 3 -2.26 -6.05 -13.38
N THR A 4 -1.86 -5.45 -12.26
CA THR A 4 -0.63 -4.64 -12.15
C THR A 4 0.60 -5.46 -12.54
N ARG A 5 0.72 -6.70 -12.06
CA ARG A 5 1.82 -7.60 -12.44
C ARG A 5 1.83 -7.89 -13.93
N LYS A 6 0.68 -8.18 -14.55
CA LYS A 6 0.60 -8.42 -16.00
C LYS A 6 1.02 -7.18 -16.80
N ILE A 7 0.62 -5.99 -16.37
CA ILE A 7 1.03 -4.73 -17.01
C ILE A 7 2.54 -4.55 -16.88
N ALA A 8 3.11 -4.81 -15.70
CA ALA A 8 4.55 -4.77 -15.49
C ALA A 8 5.30 -5.80 -16.34
N ASP A 9 4.79 -7.02 -16.48
CA ASP A 9 5.33 -8.07 -17.35
C ASP A 9 5.36 -7.61 -18.83
N VAL A 10 4.31 -6.94 -19.29
CA VAL A 10 4.24 -6.34 -20.63
C VAL A 10 5.25 -5.21 -20.79
N ALA A 11 5.32 -4.28 -19.83
CA ALA A 11 6.29 -3.18 -19.85
C ALA A 11 7.75 -3.69 -19.86
N ASN A 12 8.02 -4.77 -19.12
CA ASN A 12 9.32 -5.41 -19.04
C ASN A 12 9.79 -5.97 -20.40
N GLN A 13 8.87 -6.41 -21.28
CA GLN A 13 9.23 -6.84 -22.64
C GLN A 13 9.87 -5.70 -23.46
N TYR A 14 9.61 -4.46 -23.08
CA TYR A 14 10.13 -3.25 -23.72
C TYR A 14 11.20 -2.56 -22.87
N TYR A 15 11.71 -3.22 -21.82
CA TYR A 15 12.69 -2.65 -20.88
C TYR A 15 12.21 -1.36 -20.20
N VAL A 16 10.89 -1.21 -20.05
CA VAL A 16 10.29 -0.03 -19.43
C VAL A 16 10.11 -0.28 -17.93
N PRO A 17 10.71 0.54 -17.05
CA PRO A 17 10.46 0.48 -15.62
C PRO A 17 9.05 0.97 -15.27
N VAL A 18 8.49 0.47 -14.17
CA VAL A 18 7.16 0.82 -13.68
C VAL A 18 7.29 1.59 -12.37
N ALA A 19 6.87 2.85 -12.38
CA ALA A 19 6.58 3.61 -11.17
C ALA A 19 5.08 3.52 -10.90
N MET A 20 4.69 3.06 -9.72
CA MET A 20 3.29 2.83 -9.36
C MET A 20 2.68 4.11 -8.79
N HIS A 21 1.62 4.60 -9.44
CA HIS A 21 0.74 5.62 -8.85
C HIS A 21 0.09 5.04 -7.59
N ASN A 22 0.12 5.82 -6.51
CA ASN A 22 -0.27 5.40 -5.18
C ASN A 22 -0.73 6.60 -4.32
N VAL A 23 -1.82 7.21 -4.77
CA VAL A 23 -2.62 8.12 -3.95
C VAL A 23 -3.58 7.29 -3.10
N ALA A 24 -3.05 6.64 -2.06
CA ALA A 24 -3.80 5.62 -1.33
C ALA A 24 -3.40 5.48 0.16
N SER A 25 -4.16 4.65 0.90
CA SER A 25 -3.90 4.30 2.30
C SER A 25 -2.70 3.36 2.46
N PRO A 26 -2.20 3.10 3.69
CA PRO A 26 -1.07 2.20 3.92
C PRO A 26 -1.32 0.79 3.37
N ILE A 27 -2.56 0.31 3.40
CA ILE A 27 -2.99 -0.97 2.86
C ILE A 27 -2.61 -1.12 1.38
N ALA A 28 -2.92 -0.09 0.58
CA ALA A 28 -2.64 -0.08 -0.85
C ALA A 28 -1.15 0.13 -1.13
N THR A 29 -0.46 0.92 -0.31
CA THR A 29 1.00 1.11 -0.35
C THR A 29 1.73 -0.22 -0.16
N VAL A 30 1.35 -1.01 0.85
CA VAL A 30 1.92 -2.34 1.10
C VAL A 30 1.56 -3.32 -0.03
N ALA A 31 0.33 -3.27 -0.55
CA ALA A 31 -0.05 -4.06 -1.72
C ALA A 31 0.79 -3.72 -2.97
N ALA A 32 1.14 -2.44 -3.16
CA ALA A 32 2.06 -2.02 -4.21
C ALA A 32 3.48 -2.53 -3.97
N ALA A 33 3.97 -2.51 -2.72
CA ALA A 33 5.27 -3.08 -2.35
C ALA A 33 5.35 -4.59 -2.66
N HIS A 34 4.32 -5.37 -2.31
CA HIS A 34 4.22 -6.80 -2.65
C HIS A 34 4.29 -7.04 -4.16
N VAL A 35 3.57 -6.26 -4.97
CA VAL A 35 3.64 -6.38 -6.44
C VAL A 35 5.01 -5.95 -6.96
N GLY A 36 5.58 -4.86 -6.42
CA GLY A 36 6.88 -4.33 -6.79
C GLY A 36 8.01 -5.32 -6.54
N ALA A 37 7.97 -6.06 -5.43
CA ALA A 37 8.91 -7.13 -5.13
C ALA A 37 8.75 -8.36 -6.04
N ALA A 38 7.56 -8.58 -6.58
CA ALA A 38 7.26 -9.71 -7.46
C ALA A 38 7.56 -9.47 -8.95
N VAL A 39 8.05 -8.28 -9.32
CA VAL A 39 8.39 -7.91 -10.72
C VAL A 39 9.81 -7.33 -10.81
N PRO A 40 10.56 -7.61 -11.88
CA PRO A 40 11.97 -7.21 -11.97
C PRO A 40 12.17 -5.75 -12.38
N ASN A 41 11.12 -5.05 -12.82
CA ASN A 41 11.18 -3.71 -13.38
C ASN A 41 10.42 -2.67 -12.55
N SER A 42 10.21 -2.90 -11.25
CA SER A 42 9.70 -1.89 -10.33
C SER A 42 10.74 -0.78 -10.13
N LEU A 43 10.31 0.49 -10.18
CA LEU A 43 11.17 1.65 -9.97
C LEU A 43 10.92 2.34 -8.64
N ALA A 44 9.66 2.67 -8.36
CA ALA A 44 9.24 3.39 -7.17
C ALA A 44 7.72 3.23 -6.94
N VAL A 45 7.28 3.48 -5.71
CA VAL A 45 5.88 3.63 -5.34
C VAL A 45 5.68 5.08 -4.90
N GLU A 46 4.63 5.73 -5.39
CA GLU A 46 4.29 7.09 -4.96
C GLU A 46 3.88 7.13 -3.48
N TYR A 47 4.27 8.20 -2.78
CA TYR A 47 3.79 8.51 -1.45
C TYR A 47 3.42 10.00 -1.40
N HIS A 48 2.14 10.28 -1.16
CA HIS A 48 1.59 11.63 -1.15
C HIS A 48 1.03 12.05 0.22
N SER A 49 0.81 11.09 1.13
CA SER A 49 0.05 11.29 2.37
C SER A 49 0.88 11.84 3.54
N TYR A 50 2.06 12.40 3.27
CA TYR A 50 2.99 12.91 4.29
C TYR A 50 2.42 14.06 5.14
N GLU A 51 1.31 14.70 4.71
CA GLU A 51 0.61 15.75 5.45
C GLU A 51 -0.56 15.21 6.31
N LEU A 52 -0.89 13.93 6.17
CA LEU A 52 -1.95 13.26 6.91
C LEU A 52 -1.31 12.56 8.12
N GLY A 53 -1.21 13.26 9.25
CA GLY A 53 -0.54 12.75 10.46
C GLY A 53 -1.10 11.42 11.01
N TRP A 54 -2.34 11.09 10.66
CA TRP A 54 -3.03 9.85 11.03
C TRP A 54 -2.89 8.72 10.00
N TRP A 55 -2.26 8.97 8.85
CA TRP A 55 -2.21 7.99 7.76
C TRP A 55 -1.45 6.73 8.17
N GLU A 56 -0.32 6.89 8.86
CA GLU A 56 0.48 5.76 9.36
C GLU A 56 -0.27 4.99 10.47
N GLU A 57 -1.12 5.69 11.24
CA GLU A 57 -1.90 5.13 12.34
C GLU A 57 -3.08 4.26 11.88
N LEU A 58 -3.39 4.19 10.58
CA LEU A 58 -4.45 3.31 10.05
C LEU A 58 -4.09 1.82 10.13
N VAL A 59 -2.82 1.49 10.37
CA VAL A 59 -2.33 0.12 10.54
C VAL A 59 -1.41 0.04 11.75
N GLU A 60 -1.29 -1.15 12.34
CA GLU A 60 -0.45 -1.37 13.53
C GLU A 60 1.06 -1.36 13.22
N GLU A 61 1.44 -1.66 11.97
CA GLU A 61 2.84 -1.83 11.54
C GLU A 61 3.44 -0.59 10.86
N ASP A 62 4.76 -0.40 11.03
CA ASP A 62 5.51 0.64 10.31
C ASP A 62 5.54 0.33 8.80
N VAL A 63 5.00 1.24 7.97
CA VAL A 63 4.93 1.03 6.51
C VAL A 63 6.10 1.63 5.75
N ILE A 64 6.49 2.88 6.06
CA ILE A 64 7.59 3.58 5.37
C ILE A 64 8.64 3.98 6.42
N VAL A 65 9.83 3.41 6.31
CA VAL A 65 10.97 3.71 7.18
C VAL A 65 12.14 4.17 6.33
N ASP A 66 12.66 5.36 6.62
CA ASP A 66 13.78 5.98 5.89
C ASP A 66 13.57 6.01 4.36
N GLY A 67 12.33 6.24 3.93
CA GLY A 67 11.95 6.32 2.51
C GLY A 67 11.87 4.97 1.79
N SER A 68 11.90 3.85 2.53
CA SER A 68 11.79 2.49 2.01
C SER A 68 10.64 1.73 2.66
N ILE A 69 10.12 0.73 1.97
CA ILE A 69 9.08 -0.18 2.49
C ILE A 69 9.71 -1.57 2.60
N GLU A 70 9.76 -2.12 3.80
CA GLU A 70 10.06 -3.54 4.00
C GLU A 70 8.82 -4.35 3.63
N VAL A 71 8.98 -5.36 2.78
CA VAL A 71 7.85 -6.18 2.34
C VAL A 71 7.45 -7.13 3.47
N PRO A 72 6.21 -7.07 3.99
CA PRO A 72 5.81 -7.92 5.11
C PRO A 72 5.87 -9.41 4.77
N GLU A 73 6.33 -10.23 5.72
CA GLU A 73 6.39 -11.70 5.58
C GLU A 73 5.17 -12.43 6.14
N GLN A 74 4.29 -11.72 6.86
CA GLN A 74 3.07 -12.29 7.42
C GLN A 74 2.03 -12.60 6.31
N PRO A 75 1.07 -13.52 6.55
CA PRO A 75 0.08 -13.89 5.55
C PRO A 75 -0.73 -12.71 5.00
N GLY A 76 -1.13 -12.80 3.72
CA GLY A 76 -1.93 -11.78 3.06
C GLY A 76 -1.10 -10.55 2.71
N LEU A 77 -1.57 -9.36 3.11
CA LEU A 77 -0.79 -8.12 2.97
C LEU A 77 0.24 -7.96 4.10
N GLY A 78 0.08 -8.69 5.21
CA GLY A 78 0.96 -8.62 6.37
C GLY A 78 0.87 -7.31 7.14
N VAL A 79 -0.29 -6.65 7.09
CA VAL A 79 -0.65 -5.51 7.95
C VAL A 79 -1.99 -5.73 8.63
N THR A 80 -2.15 -5.13 9.80
CA THR A 80 -3.32 -5.19 10.66
C THR A 80 -3.93 -3.79 10.72
N LEU A 81 -5.25 -3.67 10.49
CA LEU A 81 -5.94 -2.38 10.59
C LEU A 81 -6.12 -1.97 12.04
N ASP A 82 -5.80 -0.71 12.35
CA ASP A 82 -6.22 -0.08 13.59
C ASP A 82 -7.67 0.40 13.42
N LEU A 83 -8.61 -0.37 13.96
CA LEU A 83 -10.03 -0.07 13.82
C LEU A 83 -10.47 1.18 14.59
N ASP A 84 -9.76 1.55 15.66
CA ASP A 84 -10.06 2.76 16.43
C ASP A 84 -9.71 4.00 15.57
N THR A 85 -8.54 4.00 14.94
CA THR A 85 -8.13 5.07 14.01
C THR A 85 -9.02 5.12 12.77
N VAL A 86 -9.41 3.96 12.23
CA VAL A 86 -10.34 3.91 11.09
C VAL A 86 -11.69 4.53 11.47
N GLU A 87 -12.23 4.20 12.66
CA GLU A 87 -13.49 4.77 13.15
C GLU A 87 -13.40 6.29 13.33
N GLU A 88 -12.29 6.81 13.90
CA GLU A 88 -12.05 8.24 14.07
C GLU A 88 -12.05 9.03 12.75
N HIS A 89 -11.59 8.40 11.66
CA HIS A 89 -11.45 9.03 10.35
C HIS A 89 -12.47 8.58 9.31
N LEU A 90 -13.60 8.01 9.75
CA LEU A 90 -14.71 7.70 8.86
C LEU A 90 -15.24 8.96 8.17
N VAL A 91 -15.58 8.80 6.89
CA VAL A 91 -16.34 9.83 6.16
C VAL A 91 -17.72 9.93 6.78
N GLU A 92 -18.24 11.16 6.88
CA GLU A 92 -19.57 11.41 7.46
C GLU A 92 -20.65 10.54 6.78
N GLY A 93 -21.35 9.73 7.58
CA GLY A 93 -22.41 8.85 7.12
C GLY A 93 -21.97 7.44 6.74
N GLU A 94 -20.68 7.12 6.81
CA GLU A 94 -20.17 5.76 6.67
C GLU A 94 -20.16 5.01 8.02
N GLU A 95 -20.18 3.68 7.95
CA GLU A 95 -20.12 2.78 9.11
C GLU A 95 -18.87 1.90 9.01
N LEU A 96 -18.32 1.51 10.16
CA LEU A 96 -17.22 0.57 10.22
C LEU A 96 -17.67 -0.81 9.70
N PHE A 97 -16.82 -1.49 8.93
CA PHE A 97 -17.10 -2.84 8.45
C PHE A 97 -16.95 -3.86 9.59
N ASP A 98 -17.90 -4.80 9.69
CA ASP A 98 -17.95 -5.89 10.68
C ASP A 98 -17.68 -5.45 12.13
N PRO A 99 -18.68 -4.89 12.84
CA PRO A 99 -18.56 -4.65 14.28
C PRO A 99 -18.42 -6.01 14.98
N VAL A 100 -17.25 -6.25 15.58
CA VAL A 100 -16.95 -7.47 16.36
C VAL A 100 -17.81 -7.51 17.62
#